data_AF-A0A2W6BM08-F1
#
_entry.id   AF-A0A2W6BM08-F1
#
_cell.length_a   1.000
_cell.length_b   1.000
_cell.length_c   1.000
_cell.angle_alpha   90.00
_cell.angle_beta   90.00
_cell.angle_gamma   90.00
#
_symmetry.space_group_name_H-M   'P 1'
#
loop_
_entity.id
_entity.type
_entity.pdbx_description
1 polymer ?
#
loop_
_entity_poly.entity_id
_entity_poly.type
_entity_poly.pdbx_seq_one_letter_code
_entity_poly.pdbx_strand_id
1 'polypeptide(L)'
;MLPEDGPAEWVLEHRERTRSMAVETAEALAQLQLQQGDAEGAAKACLEGLRADRFHDPFWRMLIQARDRAGDRMAASRARTDYQAILSELGLPADDRA
;
A
#
# COMPACT_ATOMS: atom_id res chain seq x y z
N MET A 1 -7.84 -10.39 -40.92
CA MET A 1 -8.31 -9.40 -39.92
C MET A 1 -7.17 -9.19 -38.94
N LEU A 2 -6.71 -7.96 -38.74
CA LEU A 2 -5.90 -7.69 -37.57
C LEU A 2 -6.79 -7.81 -36.33
N PRO A 3 -6.28 -8.27 -35.18
CA PRO A 3 -6.98 -8.09 -33.92
C PRO A 3 -7.25 -6.60 -33.77
N GLU A 4 -8.51 -6.26 -33.51
CA GLU A 4 -8.86 -4.90 -33.12
C GLU A 4 -8.43 -4.74 -31.66
N ASP A 5 -7.12 -4.67 -31.43
CA ASP A 5 -6.56 -4.21 -30.15
C ASP A 5 -7.03 -2.75 -30.04
N GLY A 6 -8.20 -2.58 -29.45
CA GLY A 6 -8.90 -1.30 -29.45
C GLY A 6 -8.05 -0.25 -28.74
N PRO A 7 -8.26 1.05 -29.01
CA PRO A 7 -7.58 2.14 -28.31
C PRO A 7 -7.69 2.08 -26.77
N ALA A 8 -8.60 1.26 -26.24
CA ALA A 8 -8.77 1.01 -24.82
C ALA A 8 -7.74 0.03 -24.23
N GLU A 9 -7.27 -0.98 -24.97
CA GLU A 9 -6.41 -2.03 -24.40
C GLU A 9 -4.99 -1.55 -24.11
N TRP A 10 -4.39 -0.76 -25.02
CA TRP A 10 -3.06 -0.18 -24.78
C TRP A 10 -3.04 0.82 -23.62
N VAL A 11 -4.14 1.53 -23.39
CA VAL A 11 -4.29 2.46 -22.25
C VAL A 11 -4.39 1.68 -20.94
N LEU A 12 -5.12 0.56 -20.93
CA LEU A 12 -5.25 -0.30 -19.75
C LEU A 12 -3.90 -0.93 -19.38
N GLU A 13 -3.17 -1.48 -20.34
CA GLU A 13 -1.83 -2.05 -20.10
C GLU A 13 -0.86 -0.98 -19.59
N HIS A 14 -0.89 0.23 -20.16
CA HIS A 14 -0.06 1.33 -19.70
C HIS A 14 -0.40 1.77 -18.28
N ARG A 15 -1.69 1.93 -17.98
CA ARG A 15 -2.17 2.26 -16.64
C ARG A 15 -1.74 1.22 -15.62
N GLU A 16 -1.87 -0.05 -15.95
CA GLU A 16 -1.49 -1.15 -15.06
C GLU A 16 0.01 -1.18 -14.81
N ARG A 17 0.82 -1.02 -15.86
CA ARG A 17 2.28 -0.93 -15.72
C ARG A 17 2.72 0.24 -14.84
N THR A 18 2.12 1.42 -15.03
CA THR A 18 2.40 2.60 -14.20
C THR A 18 1.96 2.38 -12.75
N ARG A 19 0.81 1.74 -12.53
CA ARG A 19 0.32 1.38 -11.19
C ARG A 19 1.31 0.45 -10.49
N SER A 20 1.74 -0.62 -11.15
CA SER A 20 2.71 -1.57 -10.59
C SER A 20 4.04 -0.90 -10.26
N MET A 21 4.59 -0.08 -11.17
CA MET A 21 5.83 0.67 -10.90
C MET A 21 5.70 1.61 -9.70
N ALA A 22 4.56 2.28 -9.55
CA ALA A 22 4.30 3.16 -8.42
C ALA A 22 4.25 2.38 -7.10
N VAL A 23 3.59 1.22 -7.08
CA VAL A 23 3.52 0.32 -5.92
C VAL A 23 4.92 -0.19 -5.56
N GLU A 24 5.65 -0.76 -6.51
CA GLU A 24 6.99 -1.31 -6.28
C GLU A 24 7.97 -0.24 -5.74
N THR A 25 7.93 0.96 -6.33
CA THR A 25 8.80 2.06 -5.92
C THR A 25 8.44 2.57 -4.52
N ALA A 26 7.15 2.74 -4.23
CA ALA A 26 6.69 3.18 -2.92
C ALA A 26 7.02 2.16 -1.83
N GLU A 27 6.93 0.86 -2.13
CA GLU A 27 7.29 -0.21 -1.21
C GLU A 27 8.79 -0.19 -0.90
N ALA A 28 9.64 -0.14 -1.93
CA ALA A 28 11.09 -0.05 -1.74
C ALA A 28 11.49 1.19 -0.93
N LEU A 29 10.85 2.34 -1.21
CA LEU A 29 11.07 3.58 -0.47
C LEU A 29 10.67 3.46 1.00
N ALA A 30 9.47 2.94 1.29
CA ALA A 30 8.99 2.74 2.66
C ALA A 30 9.90 1.81 3.46
N GLN A 31 10.34 0.70 2.86
CA GLN A 31 11.27 -0.23 3.48
C GLN A 31 12.61 0.44 3.80
N LEU A 32 13.18 1.20 2.85
CA LEU A 32 14.44 1.93 3.06
C LEU A 32 14.31 2.96 4.19
N GLN A 33 13.23 3.72 4.21
CA GLN A 33 12.98 4.73 5.25
C GLN A 33 12.82 4.09 6.63
N LEU A 34 12.11 2.96 6.74
CA LEU A 34 12.03 2.18 7.98
C LEU A 34 13.39 1.68 8.45
N GLN A 35 14.26 1.24 7.53
CA GLN A 35 15.63 0.80 7.86
C GLN A 35 16.50 1.96 8.36
N GLN A 36 16.30 3.17 7.82
CA GLN A 36 17.01 4.39 8.24
C GLN A 36 16.43 5.04 9.50
N GLY A 37 15.31 4.54 10.01
CA GLY A 37 14.60 5.13 11.15
C GLY A 37 13.74 6.34 10.81
N ASP A 38 13.58 6.68 9.53
CA ASP A 38 12.66 7.70 9.04
C ASP A 38 11.22 7.17 9.03
N ALA A 39 10.63 7.09 10.22
CA ALA A 39 9.28 6.56 10.41
C ALA A 39 8.21 7.43 9.73
N GLU A 40 8.37 8.77 9.72
CA GLU A 40 7.40 9.67 9.10
C GLU A 40 7.44 9.55 7.57
N GLY A 41 8.64 9.51 6.99
CA GLY A 41 8.82 9.28 5.56
C GLY A 41 8.23 7.94 5.11
N ALA A 42 8.49 6.87 5.87
CA ALA A 42 7.94 5.55 5.57
C ALA A 42 6.40 5.55 5.60
N ALA A 43 5.80 6.20 6.59
CA ALA A 43 4.35 6.33 6.67
C ALA A 43 3.78 7.08 5.45
N LYS A 44 4.46 8.12 4.98
CA LYS A 44 4.06 8.87 3.79
C LYS A 44 4.16 8.00 2.53
N ALA A 45 5.25 7.26 2.34
CA ALA A 45 5.41 6.36 1.20
C ALA A 45 4.32 5.28 1.17
N CYS A 46 3.99 4.68 2.32
CA CYS A 46 2.90 3.71 2.43
C CYS A 46 1.54 4.31 2.05
N LEU A 47 1.24 5.54 2.50
CA LEU A 47 -0.02 6.20 2.17
C LEU A 47 -0.16 6.51 0.67
N GLU A 48 0.92 6.93 0.00
CA GLU A 48 0.92 7.11 -1.46
C GLU A 48 0.78 5.77 -2.19
N GLY A 49 1.46 4.72 -1.71
CA GLY A 49 1.30 3.36 -2.22
C GLY A 49 -0.14 2.85 -2.12
N LEU A 50 -0.81 3.08 -0.99
CA LEU A 50 -2.21 2.70 -0.76
C LEU A 50 -3.21 3.45 -1.65
N ARG A 51 -2.86 4.66 -2.12
CA ARG A 51 -3.67 5.36 -3.13
C ARG A 51 -3.57 4.69 -4.50
N ALA A 52 -2.42 4.11 -4.83
CA ALA A 52 -2.22 3.35 -6.06
C ALA A 52 -2.81 1.94 -5.98
N ASP A 53 -2.70 1.29 -4.82
CA ASP A 53 -3.26 -0.03 -4.54
C ASP A 53 -3.67 -0.17 -3.06
N ARG A 54 -4.98 0.00 -2.79
CA ARG A 54 -5.52 -0.03 -1.43
C ARG A 54 -5.52 -1.42 -0.79
N PHE A 55 -5.39 -2.48 -1.57
CA PHE A 55 -5.42 -3.86 -1.10
C PHE A 55 -4.01 -4.42 -0.85
N HIS A 56 -2.98 -3.61 -1.06
CA HIS A 56 -1.60 -4.01 -0.90
C HIS A 56 -1.21 -4.13 0.58
N ASP A 57 -1.33 -5.37 1.09
CA ASP A 57 -1.09 -5.75 2.48
C ASP A 57 0.23 -5.23 3.10
N PRO A 58 1.40 -5.31 2.42
CA PRO A 58 2.65 -4.78 2.96
C PRO A 58 2.59 -3.30 3.35
N PHE A 59 1.85 -2.46 2.62
CA PHE A 59 1.74 -1.04 2.97
C PHE A 59 0.97 -0.82 4.26
N TRP A 60 -0.09 -1.58 4.51
CA TRP A 60 -0.85 -1.48 5.76
C TRP A 60 0.02 -1.87 6.96
N ARG A 61 0.76 -2.97 6.86
CA ARG A 61 1.65 -3.46 7.91
C ARG A 61 2.79 -2.47 8.19
N MET A 62 3.45 -1.97 7.14
CA MET A 62 4.51 -0.97 7.28
C MET A 62 3.99 0.37 7.80
N LEU A 63 2.79 0.81 7.40
CA LEU A 63 2.18 2.04 7.92
C LEU A 63 1.93 1.95 9.43
N ILE A 64 1.38 0.83 9.91
CA ILE A 64 1.17 0.59 11.34
C ILE A 64 2.53 0.63 12.08
N GLN A 65 3.52 -0.10 11.58
CA GLN A 65 4.87 -0.13 12.15
C GLN A 65 5.52 1.26 12.19
N ALA A 66 5.40 2.02 11.11
CA ALA A 66 5.92 3.37 11.00
C ALA A 66 5.27 4.31 12.03
N ARG A 67 3.94 4.26 12.18
CA ARG A 67 3.22 5.06 13.19
C ARG A 67 3.56 4.67 14.62
N ASP A 68 3.72 3.38 14.90
CA ASP A 68 4.18 2.91 16.20
C ASP A 68 5.60 3.43 16.52
N ARG A 69 6.54 3.34 15.57
CA ARG A 69 7.93 3.83 15.74
C ARG A 69 7.99 5.36 15.88
N ALA A 70 7.10 6.09 15.24
CA ALA A 70 6.97 7.53 15.40
C ALA A 70 6.33 7.95 16.74
N GLY A 71 5.82 6.99 17.54
CA GLY A 71 5.11 7.27 18.79
C GLY A 71 3.67 7.78 18.61
N ASP A 72 3.17 7.81 17.37
CA ASP A 72 1.83 8.29 17.02
C ASP A 72 0.80 7.16 17.20
N ARG A 73 0.50 6.86 18.47
CA ARG A 73 -0.40 5.76 18.85
C ARG A 73 -1.81 5.91 18.28
N MET A 74 -2.31 7.14 18.14
CA MET A 74 -3.64 7.38 17.59
C MET A 74 -3.68 7.04 16.11
N ALA A 75 -2.70 7.50 15.32
CA ALA A 75 -2.63 7.15 13.90
C ALA A 75 -2.37 5.65 13.69
N ALA A 76 -1.56 5.02 14.54
CA ALA A 76 -1.35 3.57 14.47
C ALA A 76 -2.65 2.80 14.74
N SER A 77 -3.43 3.19 15.76
CA SER A 77 -4.74 2.59 16.03
C SER A 77 -5.69 2.76 14.86
N ARG A 78 -5.75 3.96 14.27
CA ARG A 78 -6.59 4.23 13.10
C ARG A 78 -6.19 3.37 11.90
N ALA A 79 -4.89 3.27 11.61
CA ALA A 79 -4.38 2.44 10.52
C ALA A 79 -4.76 0.96 10.69
N ARG A 80 -4.75 0.43 11.93
CA ARG A 80 -5.23 -0.93 12.23
C ARG A 80 -6.73 -1.09 11.96
N THR A 81 -7.55 -0.13 12.38
CA THR A 81 -9.00 -0.16 12.11
C THR A 81 -9.29 -0.09 10.60
N ASP A 82 -8.62 0.79 9.88
CA ASP A 82 -8.79 0.94 8.43
C ASP A 82 -8.37 -0.35 7.69
N TYR A 83 -7.24 -0.95 8.08
CA TYR A 83 -6.78 -2.22 7.52
C TYR A 83 -7.76 -3.38 7.83
N GLN A 84 -8.31 -3.45 9.04
CA GLN A 84 -9.36 -4.42 9.38
C GLN A 84 -10.60 -4.26 8.52
N ALA A 85 -11.00 -3.02 8.19
CA ALA A 85 -12.11 -2.77 7.28
C ALA A 85 -11.82 -3.29 5.86
N ILE A 86 -10.59 -3.10 5.36
CA ILE A 86 -10.15 -3.65 4.07
C ILE A 86 -10.19 -5.18 4.05
N LEU A 87 -9.68 -5.84 5.09
CA LEU A 87 -9.73 -7.31 5.20
C LEU A 87 -11.18 -7.81 5.25
N SER A 88 -12.03 -7.15 6.02
CA SER A 88 -13.45 -7.47 6.12
C SER A 88 -14.17 -7.33 4.77
N GLU A 89 -13.82 -6.31 3.98
CA GLU A 89 -14.36 -6.12 2.63
C GLU A 89 -13.97 -7.26 1.67
N LEU A 90 -12.77 -7.83 1.84
CA LEU A 90 -12.30 -9.00 1.09
C LEU A 90 -12.85 -10.33 1.64
N GLY A 91 -13.64 -10.31 2.72
CA GLY A 91 -14.12 -11.51 3.40
C GLY A 91 -13.02 -12.28 4.15
N LEU A 92 -11.89 -11.62 4.42
CA LEU A 92 -10.76 -12.21 5.13
C LEU A 92 -10.85 -11.89 6.63
N PRO A 93 -10.60 -12.87 7.51
CA PRO A 93 -10.46 -12.58 8.93
C PRO A 93 -9.23 -11.70 9.17
N ALA A 94 -9.29 -10.82 10.18
CA ALA A 94 -8.10 -10.14 10.66
C ALA A 94 -7.08 -11.21 11.09
N ASP A 95 -5.87 -11.15 10.54
CA ASP A 95 -4.81 -12.14 10.79
C ASP A 95 -4.54 -12.25 12.29
N ASP A 96 -4.89 -13.39 12.87
CA ASP A 96 -4.89 -13.68 14.30
C ASP A 96 -3.62 -14.48 14.63
N ARG A 97 -2.43 -13.99 14.21
CA ARG A 97 -1.09 -14.48 14.63
C ARG A 97 0.08 -13.75 13.97
N ALA A 98 0.86 -13.04 14.78
CA ALA A 98 2.32 -13.20 14.92
C ALA A 98 2.79 -12.56 16.24
#